data_AF-A0A1Q8QT88-F1
#
_entry.id   AF-A0A1Q8QT88-F1
#
_cell.length_a   1.000
_cell.length_b   1.000
_cell.length_c   1.000
_cell.angle_alpha   90.00
_cell.angle_beta   90.00
_cell.angle_gamma   90.00
#
_symmetry.space_group_name_H-M   'P 1'
#
loop_
_entity.id
_entity.type
_entity.pdbx_description
1 polymer ?
#
loop_
_entity_poly.entity_id
_entity_poly.type
_entity_poly.pdbx_seq_one_letter_code
_entity_poly.pdbx_strand_id
1 'polypeptide(L)'
;MTTLGVGRMQSLGDIPLMEMQMITGTGLLLTHWAYMTPYDPAVFTPPQASEVSTAYGTSPEWAWTANTVWEITSQALFGSENPGRFTITQYSNGFFLGEGHGPTGSAVQFFTQLGSITPEGSVLFDTISNGVLTSLLGQISGNTSNATMTLSGYGFSGDDFSKTASLKLIGSYHPAGAYLQGPLLLLLGATP
;
A
#
# COMPACT_ATOMS: atom_id res chain seq x y z
N MET A 1 -21.18 12.04 0.06
CA MET A 1 -19.71 11.97 0.12
C MET A 1 -19.39 11.15 1.34
N THR A 2 -18.66 10.06 1.18
CA THR A 2 -18.34 9.15 2.28
C THR A 2 -16.83 9.13 2.45
N THR A 3 -16.39 9.36 3.68
CA THR A 3 -14.99 9.30 4.09
C THR A 3 -14.85 8.09 4.99
N LEU A 4 -13.86 7.27 4.69
CA LEU A 4 -13.42 6.20 5.56
C LEU A 4 -12.07 6.63 6.13
N GLY A 5 -11.94 6.60 7.45
CA GLY A 5 -10.76 7.09 8.14
C GLY A 5 -10.47 6.25 9.37
N VAL A 6 -9.24 5.75 9.47
CA VAL A 6 -8.72 5.06 10.65
C VAL A 6 -7.77 5.98 11.39
N GLY A 7 -7.79 5.92 12.73
CA GLY A 7 -6.84 6.60 13.59
C GLY A 7 -6.27 5.66 14.65
N ARG A 8 -4.96 5.69 14.85
CA ARG A 8 -4.26 4.98 15.92
C ARG A 8 -3.39 5.96 16.71
N MET A 9 -3.51 5.91 18.03
CA MET A 9 -2.57 6.65 18.89
C MET A 9 -1.21 5.96 18.88
N GLN A 10 -0.16 6.73 18.57
CA GLN A 10 1.23 6.31 18.58
C GLN A 10 2.09 7.38 19.25
N SER A 11 3.24 7.00 19.82
CA SER A 11 4.20 7.98 20.35
C SER A 11 5.38 8.07 19.40
N LEU A 12 5.64 9.26 18.84
CA LEU A 12 6.84 9.54 18.06
C LEU A 12 7.77 10.40 18.90
N GLY A 13 8.86 9.81 19.42
CA GLY A 13 9.80 10.52 20.29
C GLY A 13 9.13 11.16 21.51
N ASP A 14 8.33 10.37 22.26
CA ASP A 14 7.57 10.76 23.46
C ASP A 14 6.40 11.74 23.25
N ILE A 15 6.14 12.19 22.02
CA ILE A 15 4.96 13.00 21.69
C ILE A 15 3.81 12.05 21.31
N PRO A 16 2.68 12.06 22.02
CA PRO A 16 1.51 11.31 21.61
C PRO A 16 0.91 11.97 20.36
N LEU A 17 0.92 11.24 19.26
CA LEU A 17 0.34 11.62 17.97
C LEU A 17 -0.76 10.63 17.62
N MET A 18 -1.74 11.09 16.84
CA MET A 18 -2.68 10.18 16.20
C MET A 18 -2.26 9.99 14.76
N GLU A 19 -1.75 8.81 14.43
CA GLU A 19 -1.57 8.37 13.05
C GLU A 19 -2.97 8.17 12.44
N MET A 20 -3.28 8.86 11.35
CA MET A 20 -4.54 8.70 10.63
C MET A 20 -4.30 8.34 9.16
N GLN A 21 -5.14 7.46 8.62
CA GLN A 21 -5.24 7.17 7.19
C GLN A 21 -6.70 7.30 6.75
N MET A 22 -6.96 7.83 5.57
CA MET A 22 -8.31 7.97 5.04
C MET A 22 -8.37 7.80 3.53
N ILE A 23 -9.53 7.36 3.05
CA ILE A 23 -9.94 7.46 1.64
C ILE A 23 -11.30 8.14 1.54
N THR A 24 -11.47 9.03 0.57
CA THR A 24 -12.73 9.74 0.34
C THR A 24 -13.06 9.82 -1.14
N GLY A 25 -14.32 9.59 -1.48
CA GLY A 25 -14.87 9.88 -2.80
C GLY A 25 -15.80 8.82 -3.35
N THR A 26 -16.51 9.17 -4.42
CA THR A 26 -17.33 8.25 -5.23
C THR A 26 -16.96 8.29 -6.72
N GLY A 27 -15.98 9.12 -7.09
CA GLY A 27 -15.50 9.31 -8.46
C GLY A 27 -14.00 9.60 -8.45
N LEU A 28 -13.59 10.82 -8.09
CA LEU A 28 -12.22 11.06 -7.67
C LEU A 28 -12.03 10.45 -6.28
N LEU A 29 -11.08 9.53 -6.15
CA LEU A 29 -10.69 8.95 -4.87
C LEU A 29 -9.45 9.67 -4.37
N LEU A 30 -9.54 10.18 -3.14
CA LEU A 30 -8.44 10.83 -2.44
C LEU A 30 -8.01 9.94 -1.27
N THR A 31 -6.79 9.43 -1.32
CA THR A 31 -6.13 8.78 -0.18
C THR A 31 -5.28 9.80 0.56
N HIS A 32 -5.33 9.81 1.89
CA HIS A 32 -4.55 10.70 2.74
C HIS A 32 -4.05 9.95 3.98
N TRP A 33 -2.87 10.29 4.46
CA TRP A 33 -2.40 9.89 5.78
C TRP A 33 -1.61 11.05 6.42
N ALA A 34 -1.63 11.12 7.76
CA ALA A 34 -0.91 12.13 8.53
C ALA A 34 -0.75 11.72 10.00
N TYR A 35 0.25 12.31 10.67
CA TYR A 35 0.24 12.40 12.13
C TYR A 35 -0.49 13.66 12.57
N MET A 36 -1.54 13.50 13.37
CA MET A 36 -2.24 14.60 14.01
C MET A 36 -1.57 14.90 15.34
N THR A 37 -1.00 16.11 15.45
CA THR A 37 -0.46 16.63 16.70
C THR A 37 -1.58 17.17 17.59
N PRO A 38 -1.47 17.03 18.92
CA PRO A 38 -2.35 17.74 19.85
C PRO A 38 -2.29 19.25 19.58
N TYR A 39 -3.45 19.87 19.44
CA TYR A 39 -3.57 21.32 19.30
C TYR A 39 -3.82 21.96 20.66
N ASP A 40 -2.94 22.86 21.07
CA ASP A 40 -3.16 23.75 22.21
C ASP A 40 -3.19 25.22 21.73
N PRO A 41 -4.37 25.87 21.73
CA PRO A 41 -4.53 27.24 21.27
C PRO A 41 -3.79 28.28 22.12
N ALA A 42 -3.39 27.94 23.36
CA ALA A 42 -2.66 28.86 24.23
C ALA A 42 -1.17 28.97 23.85
N VAL A 43 -0.62 27.98 23.15
CA VAL A 43 0.81 27.90 22.83
C VAL A 43 1.10 27.72 21.34
N PHE A 44 0.10 27.43 20.51
CA PHE A 44 0.26 27.26 19.07
C PHE A 44 -0.75 28.10 18.28
N THR A 45 -0.24 28.97 17.42
CA THR A 45 -1.02 29.60 16.35
C THR A 45 -0.62 28.94 15.04
N PRO A 46 -1.55 28.29 14.31
CA PRO A 46 -1.23 27.66 13.04
C PRO A 46 -0.56 28.65 12.08
N PRO A 47 0.50 28.25 11.36
CA PRO A 47 1.07 29.09 10.33
C PRO A 47 0.01 29.39 9.27
N GLN A 48 0.15 30.55 8.62
CA GLN A 48 -0.71 30.89 7.49
C GLN A 48 -0.57 29.80 6.42
N ALA A 49 -1.68 29.46 5.74
CA ALA A 49 -1.66 28.46 4.69
C ALA A 49 -0.54 28.77 3.68
N SER A 50 0.43 27.87 3.58
CA SER A 50 1.47 27.92 2.55
C SER A 50 1.09 26.99 1.41
N GLU A 51 1.69 27.22 0.24
CA GLU A 51 1.69 26.18 -0.79
C GLU A 51 2.34 24.92 -0.21
N VAL A 52 1.71 23.78 -0.46
CA VAL A 52 2.22 22.47 -0.03
C VAL A 52 3.52 22.24 -0.77
N SER A 53 4.66 22.34 -0.08
CA SER A 53 5.87 21.71 -0.59
C SER A 53 5.65 20.22 -0.43
N THR A 54 5.63 19.48 -1.54
CA THR A 54 5.71 18.02 -1.49
C THR A 54 7.11 17.69 -0.99
N ALA A 55 7.30 17.75 0.34
CA ALA A 55 8.54 17.35 0.96
C ALA A 55 8.77 15.89 0.57
N TYR A 56 9.72 15.68 -0.34
CA TYR A 56 10.07 14.35 -0.81
C TYR A 56 10.72 13.60 0.35
N GLY A 57 10.21 12.41 0.68
CA GLY A 57 10.78 11.55 1.71
C GLY A 57 10.21 11.76 3.12
N THR A 58 8.95 12.17 3.27
CA THR A 58 8.30 12.23 4.60
C THR A 58 7.92 10.85 5.16
N SER A 59 7.87 9.81 4.31
CA SER A 59 7.82 8.40 4.72
C SER A 59 8.60 7.52 3.73
N PRO A 60 9.94 7.44 3.89
CA PRO A 60 10.81 6.67 3.00
C PRO A 60 10.90 5.17 3.35
N GLU A 61 10.36 4.73 4.49
CA GLU A 61 10.58 3.40 5.08
C GLU A 61 10.22 2.27 4.12
N TRP A 62 9.15 2.47 3.35
CA TRP A 62 8.60 1.50 2.41
C TRP A 62 8.82 1.88 0.95
N ALA A 63 9.69 2.85 0.65
CA ALA A 63 9.95 3.30 -0.72
C ALA A 63 10.45 2.19 -1.65
N TRP A 64 11.12 1.18 -1.09
CA TRP A 64 11.58 -0.01 -1.82
C TRP A 64 10.44 -0.88 -2.36
N THR A 65 9.21 -0.70 -1.87
CA THR A 65 8.04 -1.45 -2.37
C THR A 65 7.67 -1.05 -3.81
N ALA A 66 8.09 0.12 -4.28
CA ALA A 66 7.91 0.48 -5.68
C ALA A 66 8.62 -0.50 -6.62
N ASN A 67 7.95 -0.85 -7.71
CA ASN A 67 8.35 -1.82 -8.73
C ASN A 67 8.55 -3.25 -8.20
N THR A 68 7.86 -3.61 -7.11
CA THR A 68 7.86 -4.99 -6.61
C THR A 68 6.56 -5.72 -6.95
N VAL A 69 6.66 -7.03 -7.19
CA VAL A 69 5.53 -7.90 -7.51
C VAL A 69 5.13 -8.69 -6.27
N TRP A 70 3.84 -8.83 -6.04
CA TRP A 70 3.27 -9.48 -4.86
C TRP A 70 2.23 -10.52 -5.27
N GLU A 71 2.15 -11.61 -4.53
CA GLU A 71 0.97 -12.48 -4.52
C GLU A 71 -0.06 -11.88 -3.57
N ILE A 72 -1.33 -12.02 -3.94
CA ILE A 72 -2.47 -11.66 -3.10
C ILE A 72 -3.43 -12.84 -3.08
N THR A 73 -3.79 -13.30 -1.88
CA THR A 73 -4.81 -14.32 -1.66
C THR A 73 -5.97 -13.67 -0.90
N SER A 74 -7.17 -13.74 -1.45
CA SER A 74 -8.38 -13.24 -0.82
C SER A 74 -9.63 -13.91 -1.38
N GLN A 75 -10.29 -14.74 -0.57
CA GLN A 75 -11.59 -15.33 -0.89
C GLN A 75 -12.64 -14.25 -1.21
N ALA A 76 -12.60 -13.12 -0.51
CA ALA A 76 -13.55 -12.03 -0.70
C ALA A 76 -13.37 -11.30 -2.03
N LEU A 77 -12.13 -11.09 -2.49
CA LEU A 77 -11.86 -10.42 -3.77
C LEU A 77 -12.05 -11.36 -4.96
N PHE A 78 -11.65 -12.62 -4.83
CA PHE A 78 -11.54 -13.53 -5.97
C PHE A 78 -12.57 -14.67 -5.97
N GLY A 79 -13.35 -14.84 -4.90
CA GLY A 79 -14.25 -15.98 -4.72
C GLY A 79 -13.52 -17.32 -4.52
N SER A 80 -12.20 -17.30 -4.35
CA SER A 80 -11.35 -18.47 -4.13
C SER A 80 -10.08 -18.09 -3.37
N GLU A 81 -9.41 -19.08 -2.78
CA GLU A 81 -8.09 -18.94 -2.14
C GLU A 81 -6.91 -19.03 -3.15
N ASN A 82 -7.19 -19.14 -4.45
CA ASN A 82 -6.15 -19.13 -5.46
C ASN A 82 -5.49 -17.73 -5.53
N PRO A 83 -4.15 -17.63 -5.58
CA PRO A 83 -3.49 -16.34 -5.54
C PRO A 83 -3.64 -15.58 -6.87
N GLY A 84 -3.96 -14.30 -6.76
CA GLY A 84 -3.71 -13.30 -7.80
C GLY A 84 -2.31 -12.68 -7.65
N ARG A 85 -1.98 -11.74 -8.52
CA ARG A 85 -0.73 -10.97 -8.46
C ARG A 85 -0.95 -9.50 -8.71
N PHE A 86 -0.13 -8.66 -8.10
CA PHE A 86 -0.11 -7.23 -8.39
C PHE A 86 1.30 -6.67 -8.30
N THR A 87 1.49 -5.51 -8.91
CA THR A 87 2.73 -4.73 -8.84
C THR A 87 2.42 -3.39 -8.21
N ILE A 88 3.21 -2.99 -7.21
CA ILE A 88 3.22 -1.60 -6.74
C ILE A 88 4.04 -0.82 -7.74
N THR A 89 3.40 -0.08 -8.64
CA THR A 89 4.08 0.61 -9.74
C THR A 89 4.70 1.93 -9.29
N GLN A 90 4.14 2.56 -8.26
CA GLN A 90 4.62 3.82 -7.73
C GLN A 90 4.49 3.87 -6.22
N TYR A 91 5.47 4.51 -5.57
CA TYR A 91 5.42 4.87 -4.16
C TYR A 91 5.99 6.27 -3.98
N SER A 92 5.31 7.11 -3.21
CA SER A 92 5.83 8.41 -2.79
C SER A 92 5.19 8.84 -1.49
N ASN A 93 6.00 9.24 -0.50
CA ASN A 93 5.55 9.83 0.76
C ASN A 93 4.45 9.01 1.46
N GLY A 94 4.62 7.68 1.53
CA GLY A 94 3.63 6.80 2.15
C GLY A 94 2.42 6.50 1.29
N PHE A 95 2.28 7.05 0.08
CA PHE A 95 1.22 6.70 -0.87
C PHE A 95 1.74 5.73 -1.92
N PHE A 96 0.91 4.78 -2.32
CA PHE A 96 1.25 3.87 -3.40
C PHE A 96 0.11 3.69 -4.41
N LEU A 97 0.52 3.34 -5.62
CA LEU A 97 -0.35 2.97 -6.73
C LEU A 97 0.14 1.64 -7.31
N GLY A 98 -0.78 0.88 -7.88
CA GLY A 98 -0.46 -0.40 -8.48
C GLY A 98 -1.55 -0.93 -9.38
N GLU A 99 -1.27 -2.06 -9.97
CA GLU A 99 -2.19 -2.81 -10.80
C GLU A 99 -1.98 -4.31 -10.62
N GLY A 100 -3.03 -5.08 -10.81
CA GLY A 100 -2.97 -6.52 -10.62
C GLY A 100 -4.07 -7.28 -11.33
N HIS A 101 -3.94 -8.59 -11.24
CA HIS A 101 -4.83 -9.57 -11.82
C HIS A 101 -5.19 -10.62 -10.78
N GLY A 102 -6.47 -10.98 -10.72
CA GLY A 102 -6.89 -12.14 -9.95
C GLY A 102 -6.46 -13.46 -10.60
N PRO A 103 -6.67 -14.59 -9.91
CA PRO A 103 -6.38 -15.90 -10.46
C PRO A 103 -7.22 -16.20 -11.71
N THR A 104 -6.71 -17.08 -12.58
CA THR A 104 -7.42 -17.55 -13.77
C THR A 104 -8.82 -18.06 -13.40
N GLY A 105 -9.85 -17.56 -14.09
CA GLY A 105 -11.25 -17.93 -13.83
C GLY A 105 -11.97 -17.10 -12.76
N SER A 106 -11.28 -16.18 -12.07
CA SER A 106 -11.91 -15.21 -11.15
C SER A 106 -12.78 -14.20 -11.91
N ALA A 107 -13.84 -13.70 -11.27
CA ALA A 107 -14.59 -12.55 -11.80
C ALA A 107 -13.77 -11.25 -11.84
N VAL A 108 -12.75 -11.14 -10.97
CA VAL A 108 -11.80 -10.03 -10.91
C VAL A 108 -10.56 -10.42 -11.71
N GLN A 109 -10.59 -10.22 -13.03
CA GLN A 109 -9.45 -10.49 -13.91
C GLN A 109 -8.39 -9.37 -13.86
N PHE A 110 -8.83 -8.14 -13.58
CA PHE A 110 -7.99 -6.95 -13.47
C PHE A 110 -8.50 -6.09 -12.31
N PHE A 111 -7.58 -5.47 -11.60
CA PHE A 111 -7.87 -4.44 -10.61
C PHE A 111 -6.76 -3.40 -10.58
N THR A 112 -7.12 -2.16 -10.30
CA THR A 112 -6.15 -1.13 -9.91
C THR A 112 -6.06 -1.08 -8.39
N GLN A 113 -4.93 -0.59 -7.92
CA GLN A 113 -4.63 -0.45 -6.51
C GLN A 113 -4.21 0.98 -6.20
N LEU A 114 -4.74 1.49 -5.09
CA LEU A 114 -4.29 2.73 -4.46
C LEU A 114 -4.27 2.51 -2.96
N GLY A 115 -3.44 3.26 -2.24
CA GLY A 115 -3.38 3.10 -0.81
C GLY A 115 -2.31 3.94 -0.16
N SER A 116 -2.10 3.66 1.12
CA SER A 116 -0.99 4.23 1.87
C SER A 116 -0.36 3.23 2.83
N ILE A 117 0.94 3.40 3.05
CA ILE A 117 1.73 2.72 4.08
C ILE A 117 2.32 3.81 4.97
N THR A 118 2.00 3.79 6.25
CA THR A 118 2.62 4.71 7.22
C THR A 118 4.04 4.25 7.57
N PRO A 119 4.88 5.14 8.14
CA PRO A 119 6.22 4.76 8.59
C PRO A 119 6.23 3.50 9.48
N GLU A 120 5.25 3.36 10.36
CA GLU A 120 5.12 2.23 11.29
C GLU A 120 4.53 0.97 10.66
N GLY A 121 4.16 1.03 9.38
CA GLY A 121 3.72 -0.13 8.60
C GLY A 121 2.21 -0.34 8.60
N SER A 122 1.41 0.63 9.01
CA SER A 122 -0.05 0.58 8.81
C SER A 122 -0.39 0.71 7.34
N VAL A 123 -1.16 -0.24 6.80
CA VAL A 123 -1.49 -0.30 5.38
C VAL A 123 -2.98 -0.06 5.19
N LEU A 124 -3.33 1.02 4.50
CA LEU A 124 -4.63 1.17 3.82
C LEU A 124 -4.46 0.71 2.38
N PHE A 125 -5.23 -0.29 1.98
CA PHE A 125 -5.11 -0.96 0.70
C PHE A 125 -6.46 -1.01 0.01
N ASP A 126 -6.60 -0.22 -1.04
CA ASP A 126 -7.82 -0.11 -1.81
C ASP A 126 -7.65 -0.76 -3.17
N THR A 127 -8.60 -1.61 -3.54
CA THR A 127 -8.69 -2.18 -4.89
C THR A 127 -9.91 -1.63 -5.60
N ILE A 128 -9.77 -1.36 -6.90
CA ILE A 128 -10.88 -1.01 -7.77
C ILE A 128 -10.95 -2.02 -8.89
N SER A 129 -12.09 -2.72 -8.99
CA SER A 129 -12.38 -3.62 -10.10
C SER A 129 -13.81 -3.40 -10.58
N ASN A 130 -14.01 -3.26 -11.88
CA ASN A 130 -15.32 -2.99 -12.49
C ASN A 130 -16.07 -1.80 -11.83
N GLY A 131 -15.33 -0.77 -11.39
CA GLY A 131 -15.88 0.40 -10.69
C GLY A 131 -16.25 0.17 -9.22
N VAL A 132 -16.02 -1.02 -8.68
CA VAL A 132 -16.27 -1.35 -7.26
C VAL A 132 -14.99 -1.16 -6.46
N LEU A 133 -15.05 -0.24 -5.48
CA LEU A 133 -14.00 -0.04 -4.49
C LEU A 133 -14.14 -1.07 -3.36
N THR A 134 -13.04 -1.75 -3.05
CA THR A 134 -12.91 -2.56 -1.83
C THR A 134 -11.74 -2.03 -1.03
N SER A 135 -12.02 -1.62 0.20
CA SER A 135 -11.03 -1.08 1.14
C SER A 135 -10.63 -2.14 2.16
N LEU A 136 -9.34 -2.31 2.33
CA LEU A 136 -8.72 -3.23 3.29
C LEU A 136 -7.74 -2.45 4.16
N LEU A 137 -7.63 -2.84 5.42
CA LEU A 137 -6.73 -2.26 6.39
C LEU A 137 -5.90 -3.33 7.08
N GLY A 138 -4.63 -3.07 7.35
CA GLY A 138 -3.81 -3.96 8.12
C GLY A 138 -2.39 -3.47 8.33
N GLN A 139 -1.43 -4.39 8.25
CA GLN A 139 -0.03 -4.12 8.52
C GLN A 139 0.87 -4.77 7.48
N ILE A 140 1.95 -4.08 7.12
CA ILE A 140 3.11 -4.66 6.43
C ILE A 140 4.19 -5.03 7.46
N SER A 141 4.90 -6.12 7.19
CA SER A 141 6.08 -6.52 7.96
C SER A 141 7.14 -7.12 7.05
N GLY A 142 8.37 -7.21 7.55
CA GLY A 142 9.49 -7.80 6.83
C GLY A 142 10.34 -6.75 6.09
N ASN A 143 11.06 -7.21 5.07
CA ASN A 143 12.02 -6.39 4.33
C ASN A 143 11.97 -6.68 2.82
N THR A 144 12.95 -6.12 2.09
CA THR A 144 13.09 -6.21 0.63
C THR A 144 13.12 -7.62 0.05
N SER A 145 13.19 -8.68 0.85
CA SER A 145 13.26 -10.07 0.37
C SER A 145 12.13 -10.98 0.84
N ASN A 146 11.38 -10.59 1.88
CA ASN A 146 10.44 -11.50 2.53
C ASN A 146 9.19 -10.81 3.10
N ALA A 147 8.89 -9.60 2.66
CA ALA A 147 7.79 -8.84 3.21
C ALA A 147 6.43 -9.50 2.96
N THR A 148 5.54 -9.28 3.92
CA THR A 148 4.15 -9.74 3.91
C THR A 148 3.22 -8.63 4.36
N MET A 149 1.97 -8.67 3.91
CA MET A 149 0.90 -7.86 4.46
C MET A 149 -0.26 -8.76 4.88
N THR A 150 -0.85 -8.47 6.03
CA THR A 150 -2.09 -9.13 6.49
C THR A 150 -3.15 -8.05 6.64
N LEU A 151 -4.22 -8.16 5.87
CA LEU A 151 -5.25 -7.12 5.73
C LEU A 151 -6.63 -7.69 6.03
N SER A 152 -7.51 -6.84 6.55
CA SER A 152 -8.91 -7.13 6.83
C SER A 152 -9.83 -6.07 6.21
N GLY A 153 -11.07 -6.45 5.91
CA GLY A 153 -12.05 -5.59 5.29
C GLY A 153 -12.38 -4.41 6.18
N TYR A 154 -12.29 -3.23 5.58
CA TYR A 154 -12.56 -1.99 6.28
C TYR A 154 -13.59 -1.22 5.46
N GLY A 155 -14.83 -1.18 5.96
CA GLY A 155 -15.99 -0.73 5.19
C GLY A 155 -16.60 0.56 5.72
N PHE A 156 -17.36 1.24 4.87
CA PHE A 156 -18.12 2.45 5.21
C PHE A 156 -19.31 2.20 6.17
N SER A 157 -19.63 0.93 6.46
CA SER A 157 -20.69 0.52 7.39
C SER A 157 -20.15 -0.19 8.65
N GLY A 158 -18.84 -0.11 8.90
CA GLY A 158 -18.14 -0.83 9.96
C GLY A 158 -17.12 -1.83 9.41
N ASP A 159 -16.34 -2.40 10.32
CA ASP A 159 -15.31 -3.38 9.99
C ASP A 159 -15.94 -4.66 9.42
N ASP A 160 -15.57 -5.00 8.19
CA ASP A 160 -16.00 -6.25 7.54
C ASP A 160 -14.82 -7.23 7.60
N PHE A 161 -14.45 -7.61 8.83
CA PHE A 161 -13.34 -8.53 9.12
C PHE A 161 -13.49 -9.91 8.46
N SER A 162 -14.66 -10.22 7.89
CA SER A 162 -14.88 -11.43 7.10
C SER A 162 -14.10 -11.42 5.78
N LYS A 163 -13.74 -10.23 5.29
CA LYS A 163 -12.89 -10.06 4.13
C LYS A 163 -11.45 -9.99 4.60
N THR A 164 -10.65 -11.00 4.30
CA THR A 164 -9.21 -10.97 4.57
C THR A 164 -8.43 -11.01 3.28
N ALA A 165 -7.23 -10.43 3.30
CA ALA A 165 -6.25 -10.60 2.24
C ALA A 165 -4.87 -10.83 2.86
N SER A 166 -4.19 -11.84 2.34
CA SER A 166 -2.79 -12.14 2.66
C SER A 166 -1.94 -11.84 1.44
N LEU A 167 -0.95 -10.97 1.62
CA LEU A 167 -0.07 -10.54 0.56
C LEU A 167 1.37 -10.95 0.85
N LYS A 168 2.09 -11.34 -0.18
CA LYS A 168 3.48 -11.80 -0.06
C LYS A 168 4.32 -11.30 -1.22
N LEU A 169 5.48 -10.74 -0.90
CA LEU A 169 6.45 -10.31 -1.90
C LEU A 169 6.97 -11.50 -2.72
N ILE A 170 6.95 -11.37 -4.05
CA ILE A 170 7.50 -12.34 -4.99
C ILE A 170 8.89 -11.90 -5.43
N GLY A 171 9.91 -12.54 -4.85
CA GLY A 171 11.30 -12.27 -5.17
C GLY A 171 11.85 -11.04 -4.44
N SER A 172 13.17 -10.97 -4.34
CA SER A 172 13.83 -9.83 -3.71
C SER A 172 13.70 -8.58 -4.57
N TYR A 173 13.44 -7.44 -3.93
CA TYR A 173 13.63 -6.14 -4.54
C TYR A 173 15.09 -5.97 -4.92
N HIS A 174 15.30 -5.56 -6.16
CA HIS A 174 16.60 -5.20 -6.70
C HIS A 174 16.50 -3.76 -7.21
N PRO A 175 17.25 -2.81 -6.62
CA PRO A 175 17.27 -1.46 -7.17
C PRO A 175 17.76 -1.53 -8.62
N ALA A 176 17.16 -0.73 -9.50
CA ALA A 176 17.57 -0.62 -10.89
C ALA A 176 19.07 -0.29 -10.95
N GLY A 177 19.88 -1.29 -11.29
CA GLY A 177 21.35 -1.26 -11.18
C GLY A 177 21.99 -2.55 -10.64
N ALA A 178 21.23 -3.44 -9.99
CA ALA A 178 21.75 -4.71 -9.47
C ALA A 178 21.84 -5.86 -10.51
N TYR A 179 21.42 -5.63 -11.76
CA TYR A 179 21.57 -6.57 -12.88
C TYR A 179 22.97 -6.51 -13.51
N LEU A 180 24.02 -6.55 -12.69
CA LEU A 180 25.37 -6.88 -13.14
C LEU A 180 25.97 -7.69 -12.00
N GLN A 181 25.94 -9.03 -12.12
CA GLN A 181 26.79 -10.05 -11.45
C GLN A 181 26.08 -11.42 -11.37
N GLY A 182 25.42 -11.84 -12.45
CA GLY A 182 25.19 -13.27 -12.71
C GLY A 182 26.18 -13.73 -13.80
N PRO A 183 26.80 -14.92 -13.70
CA PRO A 183 27.78 -15.34 -14.70
C PRO A 183 27.10 -15.42 -16.06
N LEU A 184 27.60 -14.62 -16.98
CA LEU A 184 27.27 -14.65 -18.40
C LEU A 184 27.66 -16.04 -18.93
N LEU A 185 26.70 -16.98 -18.98
CA LEU A 185 26.91 -18.25 -19.67
C LEU A 185 26.84 -17.94 -21.17
N LEU A 186 28.00 -17.59 -21.74
CA LEU A 186 28.18 -17.38 -23.17
C LEU A 186 28.09 -18.74 -23.87
N LEU A 187 26.87 -19.18 -24.21
CA LEU A 187 26.64 -20.27 -25.15
C LEU A 187 27.02 -19.78 -26.56
N LEU A 188 28.31 -19.80 -26.87
CA LEU A 188 28.78 -19.80 -28.25
C LEU A 188 28.37 -21.15 -28.86
N GLY A 189 27.28 -21.12 -29.62
CA GLY A 189 26.88 -22.21 -30.49
C GLY A 189 27.96 -22.44 -31.55
N ALA A 190 28.68 -23.54 -31.43
CA ALA A 190 29.37 -24.15 -32.54
C ALA A 190 28.43 -25.19 -33.17
N THR A 191 28.01 -24.92 -34.41
CA THR A 191 27.54 -25.94 -35.36
C THR A 191 27.89 -25.49 -36.77
N PRO A 192 28.13 -26.39 -37.72
CA PRO A 192 28.43 -27.82 -37.61
C PRO A 192 29.93 -28.14 -37.78
#